data_AF-A0A5C1EAG3-F1
#
_entry.id   AF-A0A5C1EAG3-F1
#
_cell.length_a   1.000
_cell.length_b   1.000
_cell.length_c   1.000
_cell.angle_alpha   90.00
_cell.angle_beta   90.00
_cell.angle_gamma   90.00
#
_symmetry.space_group_name_H-M   'P 1'
#
loop_
_entity.id
_entity.type
_entity.pdbx_description
1 polymer ?
#
loop_
_entity_poly.entity_id
_entity_poly.type
_entity_poly.pdbx_seq_one_letter_code
_entity_poly.pdbx_strand_id
1 'polypeptide(L)' 'MAVAKKAVPKELLDSLLAEYRKPEDLIGENGLLKQLTKLLVEKALEAEMADHLGHGKNKPVWNS' A
#
# COMPACT_ATOMS: atom_id res chain seq x y z
N MET A 1 -16.14 2.21 -15.87
CA MET A 1 -16.43 2.72 -14.51
C MET A 1 -15.43 3.81 -14.19
N ALA A 2 -15.87 5.00 -13.78
CA ALA A 2 -14.96 6.07 -13.39
C ALA A 2 -14.35 5.72 -12.02
N VAL A 3 -13.03 5.56 -11.96
CA VAL A 3 -12.33 5.45 -10.67
C VAL A 3 -12.51 6.78 -9.96
N ALA A 4 -13.32 6.81 -8.90
CA ALA A 4 -13.42 7.97 -8.03
C ALA A 4 -12.02 8.27 -7.48
N LYS A 5 -11.49 9.46 -7.78
CA LYS A 5 -10.17 9.88 -7.30
C LYS A 5 -10.23 10.01 -5.79
N LYS A 6 -9.69 9.03 -5.05
CA LYS A 6 -9.52 9.16 -3.59
C LYS A 6 -8.57 10.33 -3.34
N ALA A 7 -9.00 11.26 -2.50
CA ALA A 7 -8.14 12.35 -2.06
C ALA A 7 -7.01 11.76 -1.20
N VAL A 8 -5.77 12.12 -1.51
CA VAL A 8 -4.62 11.84 -0.65
C VAL A 8 -4.50 12.99 0.35
N PRO A 9 -4.54 12.74 1.66
CA PRO A 9 -4.39 13.79 2.67
C PRO A 9 -3.06 14.53 2.50
N LYS A 10 -3.07 15.85 2.68
CA LYS A 10 -1.86 16.66 2.54
C LYS A 10 -0.82 16.32 3.60
N GLU A 11 -1.29 16.07 4.82
CA GLU A 11 -0.47 15.71 5.96
C GLU A 11 0.27 14.39 5.74
N LEU A 12 -0.33 13.46 4.98
CA LEU A 12 0.32 12.22 4.57
C LEU A 12 1.44 12.49 3.56
N LEU A 13 1.21 13.36 2.58
CA LEU A 13 2.24 13.76 1.62
C LEU A 13 3.41 14.46 2.31
N ASP A 14 3.12 15.39 3.21
CA ASP A 14 4.13 16.10 4.00
C ASP A 14 4.94 15.10 4.86
N SER A 15 4.29 14.11 5.47
CA SER A 15 4.95 13.06 6.25
C SER A 15 5.83 12.16 5.39
N LEU A 16 5.37 11.77 4.20
CA LEU A 16 6.12 10.92 3.27
C LEU A 16 7.36 11.63 2.71
N LEU A 17 7.30 12.95 2.56
CA LEU A 17 8.37 13.78 1.98
C LEU A 17 9.26 14.48 3.03
N ALA A 18 9.04 14.26 4.32
CA ALA A 18 9.72 14.98 5.41
C ALA A 18 11.26 14.94 5.34
N GLU A 19 11.83 13.86 4.81
CA GLU A 19 13.28 13.64 4.68
C GLU A 19 13.77 13.66 3.23
N TYR A 20 12.98 14.19 2.29
CA TYR A 20 13.36 14.27 0.89
C TYR A 20 14.50 15.28 0.68
N ARG A 21 15.65 14.82 0.15
CA ARG A 21 16.83 15.67 -0.05
C ARG A 21 17.28 15.71 -1.50
N LYS A 22 17.10 14.63 -2.25
CA LYS A 22 17.51 14.52 -3.66
C LYS A 22 16.55 13.62 -4.46
N PRO A 23 16.52 13.73 -5.80
CA PRO A 23 15.59 12.95 -6.63
C PRO A 23 15.64 11.45 -6.36
N GLU A 24 16.82 10.88 -6.12
CA GLU A 24 17.01 9.45 -5.90
C GLU A 24 16.27 8.94 -4.64
N ASP A 25 16.01 9.80 -3.65
CA ASP A 25 15.24 9.44 -2.45
C ASP A 25 13.77 9.15 -2.82
N LEU A 26 13.25 9.75 -3.90
CA LEU A 26 11.90 9.54 -4.38
C LEU A 26 11.83 8.46 -5.47
N ILE A 27 12.71 8.55 -6.48
CA ILE A 27 12.63 7.77 -7.74
C ILE A 27 13.78 6.78 -7.95
N GLY A 28 14.78 6.75 -7.07
CA GLY A 28 15.92 5.85 -7.19
C GLY A 28 15.54 4.38 -6.96
N GLU A 29 16.51 3.48 -7.12
CA GLU A 29 16.29 2.04 -6.96
C GLU A 29 15.74 1.65 -5.57
N ASN A 30 16.04 2.45 -4.55
CA ASN A 30 15.52 2.29 -3.19
C ASN A 30 14.63 3.47 -2.77
N GLY A 31 14.16 4.25 -3.75
CA GLY A 31 13.36 5.45 -3.52
C GLY A 31 11.95 5.14 -3.02
N LEU A 32 11.34 6.15 -2.42
CA LEU A 32 10.04 6.10 -1.79
C LEU A 32 8.94 5.54 -2.71
N LEU A 33 8.90 5.91 -3.99
CA LEU A 33 7.84 5.45 -4.90
C LEU A 33 7.88 3.94 -5.11
N LYS A 34 9.07 3.33 -5.19
CA LYS A 34 9.21 1.88 -5.35
C LYS A 34 8.75 1.16 -4.09
N GLN A 35 9.16 1.67 -2.92
CA GLN A 35 8.73 1.11 -1.63
C GLN A 35 7.22 1.23 -1.44
N LEU A 36 6.65 2.40 -1.72
CA LEU A 36 5.21 2.65 -1.60
C LEU A 36 4.41 1.77 -2.55
N THR A 37 4.85 1.62 -3.80
CA THR A 37 4.20 0.73 -4.78
C THR A 37 4.18 -0.71 -4.27
N LYS A 38 5.31 -1.21 -3.74
CA LYS A 38 5.39 -2.54 -3.14
C LYS A 38 4.38 -2.70 -2.01
N LEU A 39 4.36 -1.78 -1.05
CA LEU A 39 3.46 -1.83 0.11
C LEU A 39 1.98 -1.81 -0.32
N LEU A 40 1.63 -1.01 -1.32
CA LEU A 40 0.26 -0.95 -1.86
C LEU A 40 -0.14 -2.25 -2.54
N VAL A 41 0.74 -2.85 -3.34
CA VAL A 41 0.49 -4.13 -4.01
C VAL A 41 0.35 -5.25 -2.98
N GLU A 42 1.24 -5.33 -1.99
CA GLU A 42 1.14 -6.30 -0.91
C GLU A 42 -0.18 -6.15 -0.15
N LYS A 43 -0.60 -4.91 0.14
CA LYS A 43 -1.86 -4.64 0.84
C LYS A 43 -3.09 -5.03 0.02
N ALA A 44 -3.06 -4.78 -1.29
CA ALA A 44 -4.13 -5.19 -2.20
C ALA A 44 -4.23 -6.72 -2.25
N LEU A 45 -3.09 -7.41 -2.39
CA LEU A 45 -3.02 -8.86 -2.40
C LEU A 45 -3.56 -9.48 -1.11
N GLU A 46 -3.22 -8.92 0.05
CA GLU A 46 -3.78 -9.36 1.34
C GLU A 46 -5.31 -9.25 1.39
N ALA A 47 -5.87 -8.15 0.85
CA ALA A 47 -7.31 -7.95 0.81
C ALA A 47 -7.99 -8.95 -0.15
N GLU A 48 -7.41 -9.17 -1.33
CA GLU A 48 -7.91 -10.13 -2.32
C GLU A 48 -7.86 -11.58 -1.79
N MET A 49 -6.78 -11.96 -1.09
CA MET A 49 -6.70 -13.28 -0.45
C MET A 49 -7.73 -13.45 0.66
N ALA A 50 -7.96 -12.43 1.48
CA ALA A 50 -8.95 -12.50 2.55
C ALA A 50 -10.38 -12.65 2.00
N ASP A 51 -10.68 -11.98 0.89
CA ASP A 51 -11.95 -12.14 0.16
C ASP A 51 -12.07 -13.55 -0.42
N HIS A 52 -11.04 -14.02 -1.13
CA HIS A 52 -11.04 -15.33 -1.78
C HIS A 52 -11.17 -16.49 -0.80
N LEU A 53 -10.51 -16.41 0.37
CA LEU A 53 -10.54 -17.45 1.40
C LEU A 53 -11.75 -17.31 2.35
N GLY A 54 -12.45 -16.18 2.32
CA GLY A 54 -13.54 -15.88 3.25
C GLY A 54 -13.07 -15.62 4.69
N HIS A 55 -11.77 -15.52 4.93
CA HIS A 55 -11.20 -15.21 6.24
C HIS A 55 -9.85 -14.49 6.13
N GLY A 56 -9.53 -13.69 7.15
CA GLY A 56 -8.25 -12.99 7.22
C GLY A 56 -7.06 -13.92 7.50
N LYS A 57 -5.86 -13.40 7.26
CA LYS A 57 -4.59 -14.06 7.63
C LYS A 57 -4.58 -14.39 9.13
N ASN A 58 -4.17 -15.62 9.46
CA ASN A 58 -4.12 -16.15 10.84
C ASN A 58 -5.46 -16.16 11.58
N LYS A 59 -6.60 -16.11 10.87
CA LYS A 59 -7.91 -16.34 11.49
C LYS A 59 -8.18 -17.85 11.57
N PRO A 60 -8.71 -18.35 12.71
CA PRO A 60 -9.08 -19.76 12.83
C PRO A 60 -10.23 -20.06 11.86
N VAL A 61 -10.10 -21.17 11.15
CA VAL A 61 -11.18 -21.74 10.33
C VAL A 61 -11.53 -23.11 10.88
N TRP A 62 -12.82 -23.43 10.86
CA TRP A 62 -13.33 -24.69 11.37
C TRP A 62 -13.61 -25.62 10.19
N ASN A 63 -12.96 -26.78 10.16
CA ASN A 63 -13.22 -27.81 9.16
C ASN A 63 -14.18 -28.82 9.79
N SER A 64 -15.39 -28.92 9.24
CA SER A 64 -16.36 -29.97 9.60
C SER A 64 -16.13 -31.22 8.77
#